data_AF-A0A177DP07-F1
#
_entry.id   AF-A0A177DP07-F1
#
_cell.length_a   1.000
_cell.length_b   1.000
_cell.length_c   1.000
_cell.angle_alpha   90.00
_cell.angle_beta   90.00
_cell.angle_gamma   90.00
#
_symmetry.space_group_name_H-M   'P 1'
#
loop_
_entity.id
_entity.type
_entity.pdbx_description
1 polymer ?
#
loop_
_entity_poly.entity_id
_entity_poly.type
_entity_poly.pdbx_seq_one_letter_code
_entity_poly.pdbx_strand_id
1 'polypeptide(L)'
;MASPAVTSALQQIEATSANEKPSQYTALLQQIVETSNNVAADLNAYAQTLLDDSLGIVVLRPLLAAFVDAYRTVKDPDAKIDVGEKVITLLQSKGAGQYEEQDTQIKHALADAFEQNDDFRRSAQTLATINLESTQKSVSADDKAKVWIRIVRCYLEEDDPTSAFTHLNKIKNIIFNVQDKATKVMFQLSQARILDSQRSFLDAAQGYYTLSNEPLVDTEERDGFLGRAIICTVLAPAGPQRGKMLAKLYKDDRASSAEDYAILEKIFLNRLLTPAEIKAFSAKLDPHHLARGADGLTVLDKAILEHNLLGASKLYNNIGFDQLGELLGIDAEKAEDYAAKMLEQGRLAGYIDQIDRYVFFEGEASGERKTGHAERVVGKELRKWDANVTGLAEEVEKVTSMIQNQYPDFYASQVVH
;
A
#
# COMPACT_ATOMS: atom_id res chain seq x y z
N MET A 1 11.04 9.78 -41.69
CA MET A 1 10.44 10.62 -42.76
C MET A 1 9.27 9.83 -43.33
N ALA A 2 8.13 10.49 -43.54
CA ALA A 2 6.95 9.84 -44.10
C ALA A 2 7.26 9.31 -45.51
N SER A 3 6.63 8.21 -45.89
CA SER A 3 6.75 7.64 -47.22
C SER A 3 6.22 8.64 -48.27
N PRO A 4 6.96 8.86 -49.37
CA PRO A 4 6.60 9.88 -50.37
C PRO A 4 5.24 9.62 -51.03
N ALA A 5 4.80 8.36 -51.05
CA ALA A 5 3.47 7.99 -51.53
C ALA A 5 2.36 8.56 -50.63
N VAL A 6 2.50 8.46 -49.31
CA VAL A 6 1.54 9.01 -48.34
C VAL A 6 1.53 10.53 -48.37
N THR A 7 2.71 11.17 -48.48
CA THR A 7 2.79 12.64 -48.58
C THR A 7 2.13 13.16 -49.86
N SER A 8 2.28 12.46 -50.98
CA SER A 8 1.64 12.83 -52.25
C SER A 8 0.12 12.63 -52.23
N ALA A 9 -0.37 11.57 -51.56
CA ALA A 9 -1.80 11.32 -51.41
C ALA A 9 -2.45 12.37 -50.51
N LEU A 10 -1.78 12.79 -49.43
CA LEU A 10 -2.27 13.86 -48.54
C LEU A 10 -2.40 15.21 -49.26
N GLN A 11 -1.42 15.57 -50.10
CA GLN A 11 -1.49 16.79 -50.91
C GLN A 11 -2.64 16.76 -51.94
N GLN A 12 -2.97 15.58 -52.48
CA GLN A 12 -4.12 15.42 -53.38
C GLN A 12 -5.45 15.56 -52.65
N ILE A 13 -5.52 15.11 -51.39
CA ILE A 13 -6.73 15.22 -50.56
C ILE A 13 -6.97 16.70 -50.15
N GLU A 14 -5.92 17.46 -49.84
CA GLU A 14 -6.05 18.90 -49.57
C GLU A 14 -6.63 19.69 -50.75
N ALA A 15 -6.28 19.29 -51.98
CA ALA A 15 -6.73 19.93 -53.22
C ALA A 15 -8.14 19.51 -53.67
N THR A 16 -8.76 18.52 -53.03
CA THR A 16 -10.06 17.94 -53.45
C THR A 16 -11.25 18.61 -52.74
N SER A 17 -12.43 18.58 -53.38
CA SER A 17 -13.66 19.22 -52.88
C SER A 17 -14.14 18.66 -51.53
N ALA A 18 -14.72 19.53 -50.69
CA ALA A 18 -15.04 19.25 -49.28
C ALA A 18 -15.97 18.04 -49.02
N ASN A 19 -16.72 17.57 -50.01
CA ASN A 19 -17.62 16.42 -49.88
C ASN A 19 -16.93 15.07 -50.06
N GLU A 20 -15.80 15.00 -50.76
CA GLU A 20 -15.07 13.76 -51.03
C GLU A 20 -13.86 13.56 -50.09
N LYS A 21 -13.44 14.62 -49.39
CA LYS A 21 -12.36 14.56 -48.39
C LYS A 21 -12.53 13.41 -47.36
N PRO A 22 -13.71 13.16 -46.76
CA PRO A 22 -13.83 12.17 -45.69
C PRO A 22 -13.60 10.72 -46.15
N SER A 23 -14.06 10.36 -47.35
CA SER A 23 -13.87 9.01 -47.89
C SER A 23 -12.43 8.76 -48.29
N GLN A 24 -11.75 9.77 -48.85
CA GLN A 24 -10.34 9.67 -49.22
C GLN A 24 -9.42 9.58 -48.00
N TYR A 25 -9.69 10.37 -46.93
CA TYR A 25 -8.95 10.25 -45.67
C TYR A 25 -9.11 8.85 -45.05
N THR A 26 -10.31 8.28 -45.08
CA THR A 26 -10.57 6.94 -44.53
C THR A 26 -9.87 5.84 -45.35
N ALA A 27 -9.88 5.93 -46.68
CA ALA A 27 -9.20 4.99 -47.56
C ALA A 27 -7.67 5.05 -47.39
N LEU A 28 -7.11 6.26 -47.26
CA LEU A 28 -5.69 6.45 -47.00
C LEU A 28 -5.28 5.88 -45.64
N LEU A 29 -6.10 6.06 -44.61
CA LEU A 29 -5.86 5.49 -43.27
C LEU A 29 -5.76 3.95 -43.32
N GLN A 30 -6.68 3.29 -44.03
CA GLN A 30 -6.63 1.83 -44.22
C GLN A 30 -5.37 1.40 -44.97
N GLN A 31 -5.01 2.12 -46.03
CA GLN A 31 -3.79 1.84 -46.79
C GLN A 31 -2.53 2.00 -45.94
N ILE A 32 -2.48 3.00 -45.05
CA ILE A 32 -1.36 3.23 -44.14
C ILE A 32 -1.23 2.08 -43.13
N VAL A 33 -2.35 1.59 -42.58
CA VAL A 33 -2.34 0.49 -41.60
C VAL A 33 -1.90 -0.84 -42.24
N GLU A 34 -2.29 -1.09 -43.49
CA GLU A 34 -2.02 -2.37 -44.17
C GLU A 34 -0.65 -2.44 -44.88
N THR A 35 -0.14 -1.32 -45.38
CA THR A 35 0.96 -1.34 -46.38
C THR A 35 2.28 -0.74 -45.87
N SER A 36 2.27 0.00 -44.75
CA SER A 36 3.41 0.87 -44.41
C SER A 36 4.51 0.15 -43.63
N ASN A 37 5.74 0.23 -44.13
CA ASN A 37 6.95 -0.18 -43.40
C ASN A 37 7.42 0.87 -42.36
N ASN A 38 6.88 2.10 -42.39
CA ASN A 38 7.26 3.22 -41.51
C ASN A 38 6.01 3.91 -40.91
N VAL A 39 5.19 3.09 -40.23
CA VAL A 39 3.85 3.44 -39.73
C VAL A 39 3.85 4.72 -38.87
N ALA A 40 4.89 4.94 -38.05
CA ALA A 40 4.99 6.11 -37.18
C ALA A 40 5.05 7.44 -37.96
N ALA A 41 5.88 7.50 -39.01
CA ALA A 41 6.05 8.73 -39.77
C ALA A 41 4.83 9.04 -40.65
N ASP A 42 4.17 7.99 -41.16
CA ASP A 42 3.01 8.10 -42.04
C ASP A 42 1.75 8.49 -41.27
N LEU A 43 1.53 7.93 -40.08
CA LEU A 43 0.44 8.33 -39.18
C LEU A 43 0.63 9.76 -38.64
N ASN A 44 1.86 10.17 -38.37
CA ASN A 44 2.17 11.53 -37.95
C ASN A 44 1.86 12.55 -39.04
N ALA A 45 2.31 12.29 -40.27
CA ALA A 45 2.01 13.15 -41.41
C ALA A 45 0.50 13.23 -41.65
N TYR A 46 -0.20 12.08 -41.62
CA TYR A 46 -1.65 12.01 -41.74
C TYR A 46 -2.36 12.85 -40.67
N ALA A 47 -1.99 12.70 -39.39
CA ALA A 47 -2.60 13.43 -38.29
C ALA A 47 -2.33 14.93 -38.38
N GLN A 48 -1.12 15.34 -38.78
CA GLN A 48 -0.78 16.74 -38.98
C GLN A 48 -1.64 17.37 -40.09
N THR A 49 -1.74 16.73 -41.26
CA THR A 49 -2.58 17.23 -42.36
C THR A 49 -4.07 17.22 -42.02
N LEU A 50 -4.55 16.16 -41.34
CA LEU A 50 -5.96 16.05 -40.95
C LEU A 50 -6.35 17.15 -39.95
N LEU A 51 -5.45 17.47 -39.02
CA LEU A 51 -5.68 18.52 -38.05
C LEU A 51 -5.49 19.90 -38.67
N ASP A 52 -4.50 20.11 -39.54
CA ASP A 52 -4.23 21.41 -40.20
C ASP A 52 -5.31 21.81 -41.21
N ASP A 53 -5.95 20.84 -41.89
CA ASP A 53 -7.04 21.10 -42.84
C ASP A 53 -8.23 21.80 -42.15
N SER A 54 -8.83 22.79 -42.82
CA SER A 54 -9.91 23.62 -42.28
C SER A 54 -11.27 22.89 -42.35
N LEU A 55 -11.31 21.67 -41.84
CA LEU A 55 -12.50 20.83 -41.79
C LEU A 55 -13.39 21.25 -40.62
N GLY A 56 -14.70 21.32 -40.86
CA GLY A 56 -15.68 21.56 -39.78
C GLY A 56 -15.71 20.40 -38.78
N ILE A 57 -16.02 20.71 -37.51
CA ILE A 57 -16.02 19.76 -36.38
C ILE A 57 -16.83 18.49 -36.67
N VAL A 58 -17.92 18.61 -37.44
CA VAL A 58 -18.84 17.51 -37.80
C VAL A 58 -18.15 16.44 -38.64
N VAL A 59 -17.20 16.83 -39.49
CA VAL A 59 -16.45 15.91 -40.38
C VAL A 59 -15.17 15.42 -39.71
N LEU A 60 -14.52 16.29 -38.94
CA LEU A 60 -13.24 15.97 -38.30
C LEU A 60 -13.38 14.97 -37.15
N ARG A 61 -14.48 15.01 -36.37
CA ARG A 61 -14.70 14.07 -35.25
C ARG A 61 -14.77 12.59 -35.67
N PRO A 62 -15.59 12.19 -36.68
CA PRO A 62 -15.62 10.81 -37.17
C PRO A 62 -14.27 10.34 -37.74
N LEU A 63 -13.56 11.23 -38.46
CA LEU A 63 -12.25 10.91 -39.02
C LEU A 63 -11.19 10.70 -37.93
N LEU A 64 -11.21 11.52 -36.89
CA LEU A 64 -10.34 11.33 -35.72
C LEU A 64 -10.70 10.05 -34.97
N ALA A 65 -11.98 9.70 -34.83
CA ALA A 65 -12.39 8.43 -34.22
C ALA A 65 -11.85 7.22 -34.99
N ALA A 66 -11.98 7.23 -36.33
CA ALA A 66 -11.40 6.19 -37.19
C ALA A 66 -9.86 6.14 -37.06
N PHE A 67 -9.21 7.29 -36.94
CA PHE A 67 -7.77 7.36 -36.67
C PHE A 67 -7.40 6.75 -35.31
N VAL A 68 -8.17 7.02 -34.24
CA VAL A 68 -7.93 6.42 -32.92
C VAL A 68 -8.06 4.89 -32.97
N ASP A 69 -9.05 4.36 -33.69
CA ASP A 69 -9.23 2.91 -33.83
C ASP A 69 -8.06 2.26 -34.60
N ALA A 70 -7.58 2.91 -35.66
CA ALA A 70 -6.37 2.48 -36.36
C ALA A 70 -5.12 2.56 -35.46
N TYR A 71 -4.97 3.65 -34.70
CA TYR A 71 -3.85 3.87 -33.78
C TYR A 71 -3.80 2.79 -32.68
N ARG A 72 -4.94 2.38 -32.13
CA ARG A 72 -5.02 1.27 -31.15
C ARG A 72 -4.47 -0.05 -31.70
N THR A 73 -4.67 -0.29 -33.00
CA THR A 73 -4.30 -1.54 -33.68
C THR A 73 -2.80 -1.64 -33.99
N VAL A 74 -2.06 -0.52 -33.96
CA VAL A 74 -0.60 -0.50 -34.18
C VAL A 74 0.11 -1.38 -33.14
N LYS A 75 0.97 -2.31 -33.56
CA LYS A 75 1.62 -3.25 -32.63
C LYS A 75 2.92 -2.73 -32.03
N ASP A 76 3.59 -1.81 -32.69
CA ASP A 76 4.90 -1.29 -32.29
C ASP A 76 4.75 -0.21 -31.19
N PRO A 77 5.27 -0.45 -29.96
CA PRO A 77 5.15 0.49 -28.84
C PRO A 77 5.88 1.81 -29.08
N ASP A 78 7.07 1.78 -29.70
CA ASP A 78 7.89 2.98 -29.92
C ASP A 78 7.25 3.89 -30.99
N ALA A 79 6.71 3.27 -32.04
CA ALA A 79 5.92 3.97 -33.05
C ALA A 79 4.64 4.59 -32.46
N LYS A 80 3.99 3.88 -31.53
CA LYS A 80 2.82 4.42 -30.81
C LYS A 80 3.19 5.64 -29.98
N ILE A 81 4.30 5.60 -29.25
CA ILE A 81 4.73 6.73 -28.41
C ILE A 81 5.00 7.99 -29.24
N ASP A 82 5.78 7.89 -30.31
CA ASP A 82 6.10 9.05 -31.17
C ASP A 82 4.85 9.66 -31.81
N VAL A 83 3.91 8.81 -32.26
CA VAL A 83 2.64 9.28 -32.84
C VAL A 83 1.74 9.90 -31.77
N GLY A 84 1.59 9.24 -30.62
CA GLY A 84 0.73 9.71 -29.53
C GLY A 84 1.14 11.08 -28.99
N GLU A 85 2.42 11.29 -28.71
CA GLU A 85 2.95 12.57 -28.18
C GLU A 85 2.72 13.74 -29.15
N LYS A 86 2.97 13.51 -30.46
CA LYS A 86 2.74 14.52 -31.50
C LYS A 86 1.26 14.82 -31.67
N VAL A 87 0.40 13.79 -31.73
CA VAL A 87 -1.04 13.97 -31.91
C VAL A 87 -1.66 14.71 -30.72
N ILE A 88 -1.25 14.40 -29.48
CA ILE A 88 -1.73 15.13 -28.30
C ILE A 88 -1.32 16.61 -28.37
N THR A 89 -0.08 16.90 -28.76
CA THR A 89 0.41 18.28 -28.92
C THR A 89 -0.39 19.05 -29.99
N LEU A 90 -0.70 18.40 -31.12
CA LEU A 90 -1.51 18.98 -32.19
C LEU A 90 -2.97 19.20 -31.74
N LEU A 91 -3.57 18.25 -31.02
CA LEU A 91 -4.94 18.38 -30.48
C LEU A 91 -5.05 19.51 -29.46
N GLN A 92 -4.03 19.71 -28.61
CA GLN A 92 -3.98 20.84 -27.68
C GLN A 92 -3.97 22.20 -28.40
N SER A 93 -3.28 22.31 -29.53
CA SER A 93 -3.17 23.55 -30.32
C SER A 93 -4.49 23.98 -30.98
N LYS A 94 -5.38 23.02 -31.27
CA LYS A 94 -6.67 23.25 -31.96
C LYS A 94 -7.80 23.72 -31.03
N GLY A 95 -7.57 23.72 -29.72
CA GLY A 95 -8.49 24.26 -28.72
C GLY A 95 -9.02 23.22 -27.73
N ALA A 96 -8.96 23.56 -26.43
CA ALA A 96 -9.38 22.70 -25.34
C ALA A 96 -10.89 22.38 -25.40
N GLY A 97 -11.22 21.09 -25.42
CA GLY A 97 -12.59 20.58 -25.24
C GLY A 97 -13.37 20.23 -26.52
N GLN A 98 -12.88 20.49 -27.74
CA GLN A 98 -13.63 20.11 -28.95
C GLN A 98 -13.51 18.62 -29.30
N TYR A 99 -12.37 18.00 -28.98
CA TYR A 99 -12.00 16.61 -29.30
C TYR A 99 -11.64 15.78 -28.06
N GLU A 100 -12.31 16.08 -26.94
CA GLU A 100 -11.97 15.51 -25.62
C GLU A 100 -12.09 13.97 -25.57
N GLU A 101 -13.04 13.39 -26.29
CA GLU A 101 -13.22 11.94 -26.35
C GLU A 101 -12.05 11.27 -27.09
N GLN A 102 -11.66 11.80 -28.25
CA GLN A 102 -10.54 11.29 -29.03
C GLN A 102 -9.22 11.48 -28.29
N ASP A 103 -9.00 12.65 -27.66
CA ASP A 103 -7.84 12.93 -26.83
C ASP A 103 -7.72 11.94 -25.65
N THR A 104 -8.82 11.67 -24.94
CA THR A 104 -8.85 10.70 -23.84
C THR A 104 -8.50 9.29 -24.31
N GLN A 105 -9.05 8.86 -25.45
CA GLN A 105 -8.78 7.53 -25.99
C GLN A 105 -7.33 7.36 -26.48
N ILE A 106 -6.73 8.41 -27.06
CA ILE A 106 -5.31 8.42 -27.45
C ILE A 106 -4.42 8.37 -26.21
N LYS A 107 -4.72 9.18 -25.19
CA LYS A 107 -3.97 9.16 -23.91
C LYS A 107 -4.01 7.80 -23.22
N HIS A 108 -5.14 7.10 -23.26
CA HIS A 108 -5.23 5.72 -22.77
C HIS A 108 -4.34 4.75 -23.54
N ALA A 109 -4.40 4.78 -24.87
CA ALA A 109 -3.58 3.91 -25.71
C ALA A 109 -2.07 4.26 -25.63
N LEU A 110 -1.74 5.52 -25.42
CA LEU A 110 -0.37 5.99 -25.17
C LEU A 110 0.14 5.50 -23.79
N ALA A 111 -0.70 5.57 -22.76
CA ALA A 111 -0.38 5.02 -21.44
C ALA A 111 -0.17 3.50 -21.48
N ASP A 112 -0.95 2.77 -22.29
CA ASP A 112 -0.74 1.33 -22.52
C ASP A 112 0.62 1.06 -23.18
N ALA A 113 1.07 1.91 -24.10
CA ALA A 113 2.37 1.78 -24.75
C ALA A 113 3.53 2.10 -23.78
N PHE A 114 3.39 3.13 -22.95
CA PHE A 114 4.39 3.45 -21.91
C PHE A 114 4.51 2.32 -20.87
N GLU A 115 3.40 1.72 -20.45
CA GLU A 115 3.41 0.56 -19.54
C GLU A 115 4.04 -0.69 -20.17
N GLN A 116 3.98 -0.86 -21.49
CA GLN A 116 4.66 -1.97 -22.19
C GLN A 116 6.18 -1.78 -22.28
N ASN A 117 6.64 -0.52 -22.24
CA ASN A 117 8.06 -0.15 -22.27
C ASN A 117 8.64 0.06 -20.86
N ASP A 118 7.93 -0.35 -19.81
CA ASP A 118 8.29 -0.16 -18.39
C ASP A 118 8.51 1.32 -17.98
N ASP A 119 7.99 2.30 -18.73
CA ASP A 119 8.03 3.72 -18.36
C ASP A 119 6.72 4.13 -17.66
N PHE A 120 6.57 3.69 -16.41
CA PHE A 120 5.36 3.95 -15.63
C PHE A 120 5.20 5.43 -15.26
N ARG A 121 6.32 6.16 -15.12
CA ARG A 121 6.30 7.59 -14.79
C ARG A 121 5.64 8.41 -15.89
N ARG A 122 6.01 8.20 -17.16
CA ARG A 122 5.37 8.91 -18.28
C ARG A 122 3.91 8.51 -18.43
N SER A 123 3.59 7.22 -18.27
CA SER A 123 2.20 6.74 -18.27
C SER A 123 1.33 7.51 -17.26
N ALA A 124 1.80 7.62 -16.02
CA ALA A 124 1.09 8.33 -14.95
C ALA A 124 0.89 9.82 -15.28
N GLN A 125 1.91 10.49 -15.83
CA GLN A 125 1.84 11.89 -16.23
C GLN A 125 0.85 12.09 -17.38
N THR A 126 0.88 11.26 -18.41
CA THR A 126 -0.06 11.32 -19.54
C THR A 126 -1.50 11.15 -19.06
N LEU A 127 -1.77 10.13 -18.22
CA LEU A 127 -3.10 9.89 -17.66
C LEU A 127 -3.56 11.04 -16.73
N ALA A 128 -2.65 11.69 -16.01
CA ALA A 128 -2.98 12.84 -15.16
C ALA A 128 -3.44 14.08 -15.95
N THR A 129 -3.07 14.18 -17.24
CA THR A 129 -3.55 15.26 -18.13
C THR A 129 -4.96 15.04 -18.69
N ILE A 130 -5.60 13.90 -18.40
CA ILE A 130 -6.98 13.65 -18.82
C ILE A 130 -7.93 14.53 -18.00
N ASN A 131 -8.79 15.29 -18.69
CA ASN A 131 -9.77 16.15 -18.04
C ASN A 131 -10.99 15.34 -17.55
N LEU A 132 -10.85 14.74 -16.38
CA LEU A 132 -11.89 13.90 -15.77
C LEU A 132 -13.05 14.69 -15.16
N GLU A 133 -12.95 16.02 -15.07
CA GLU A 133 -14.00 16.92 -14.55
C GLU A 133 -14.58 17.83 -15.63
N SER A 134 -14.61 17.36 -16.88
CA SER A 134 -15.21 18.10 -17.98
C SER A 134 -16.67 18.44 -17.76
N THR A 135 -17.03 19.68 -18.11
CA THR A 135 -18.41 20.17 -18.13
C THR A 135 -19.21 19.62 -19.31
N GLN A 136 -18.55 19.08 -20.35
CA GLN A 136 -19.21 18.64 -21.58
C GLN A 136 -19.75 17.20 -21.50
N LYS A 137 -19.09 16.31 -20.72
CA LYS A 137 -19.50 14.92 -20.53
C LYS A 137 -19.22 14.48 -19.10
N SER A 138 -20.26 14.12 -18.36
CA SER A 138 -20.12 13.54 -17.03
C SER A 138 -19.58 12.11 -17.15
N VAL A 139 -18.29 11.92 -16.86
CA VAL A 139 -17.69 10.58 -16.71
C VAL A 139 -18.23 9.93 -15.43
N SER A 140 -18.51 8.63 -15.48
CA SER A 140 -19.01 7.87 -14.32
C SER A 140 -17.99 7.88 -13.17
N ALA A 141 -18.46 7.75 -11.93
CA ALA A 141 -17.56 7.67 -10.77
C ALA A 141 -16.60 6.45 -10.86
N ASP A 142 -17.09 5.34 -11.42
CA ASP A 142 -16.31 4.12 -11.63
C ASP A 142 -15.17 4.33 -12.63
N ASP A 143 -15.43 4.99 -13.75
CA ASP A 143 -14.41 5.25 -14.77
C ASP A 143 -13.35 6.24 -14.26
N LYS A 144 -13.76 7.28 -13.51
CA LYS A 144 -12.82 8.20 -12.84
C LYS A 144 -11.91 7.45 -11.87
N ALA A 145 -12.49 6.57 -11.05
CA ALA A 145 -11.75 5.77 -10.08
C ALA A 145 -10.74 4.85 -10.80
N LYS A 146 -11.12 4.19 -11.90
CA LYS A 146 -10.21 3.35 -12.69
C LYS A 146 -8.99 4.12 -13.20
N VAL A 147 -9.19 5.33 -13.76
CA VAL A 147 -8.07 6.16 -14.24
C VAL A 147 -7.15 6.56 -13.09
N TRP A 148 -7.72 7.05 -11.99
CA TRP A 148 -6.90 7.46 -10.84
C TRP A 148 -6.17 6.29 -10.18
N ILE A 149 -6.78 5.12 -10.05
CA ILE A 149 -6.11 3.92 -9.51
C ILE A 149 -4.97 3.50 -10.43
N ARG A 150 -5.16 3.56 -11.76
CA ARG A 150 -4.09 3.26 -12.72
C ARG A 150 -2.90 4.22 -12.57
N ILE A 151 -3.15 5.52 -12.39
CA ILE A 151 -2.11 6.52 -12.10
C ILE A 151 -1.38 6.17 -10.79
N VAL A 152 -2.13 5.86 -9.73
CA VAL A 152 -1.56 5.48 -8.42
C VAL A 152 -0.69 4.24 -8.55
N ARG A 153 -1.14 3.21 -9.29
CA ARG A 153 -0.36 2.00 -9.54
C ARG A 153 0.97 2.33 -10.24
N CYS A 154 0.92 3.13 -11.31
CA CYS A 154 2.13 3.51 -12.05
C CYS A 154 3.15 4.23 -11.16
N TYR A 155 2.71 5.15 -10.30
CA TYR A 155 3.62 5.80 -9.35
C TYR A 155 4.17 4.85 -8.27
N LEU A 156 3.40 3.82 -7.88
CA LEU A 156 3.86 2.82 -6.91
C LEU A 156 4.86 1.82 -7.48
N GLU A 157 4.85 1.56 -8.79
CA GLU A 157 5.89 0.74 -9.45
C GLU A 157 7.22 1.51 -9.59
N GLU A 158 7.18 2.85 -9.57
CA GLU A 158 8.35 3.75 -9.61
C GLU A 158 8.87 4.15 -8.22
N ASP A 159 8.39 3.51 -7.15
CA ASP A 159 8.70 3.85 -5.76
C ASP A 159 8.44 5.34 -5.38
N ASP A 160 7.44 5.99 -6.00
CA ASP A 160 6.99 7.35 -5.65
C ASP A 160 5.62 7.35 -4.93
N PRO A 161 5.59 6.99 -3.63
CA PRO A 161 4.35 6.97 -2.85
C PRO A 161 3.78 8.38 -2.58
N THR A 162 4.57 9.43 -2.78
CA THR A 162 4.17 10.82 -2.50
C THR A 162 3.21 11.30 -3.57
N SER A 163 3.60 11.17 -4.84
CA SER A 163 2.74 11.48 -5.98
C SER A 163 1.51 10.57 -5.99
N ALA A 164 1.69 9.29 -5.67
CA ALA A 164 0.60 8.33 -5.55
C ALA A 164 -0.44 8.76 -4.50
N PHE A 165 -0.01 9.24 -3.32
CA PHE A 165 -0.92 9.68 -2.25
C PHE A 165 -1.82 10.86 -2.66
N THR A 166 -1.29 11.80 -3.45
CA THR A 166 -2.09 12.94 -3.95
C THR A 166 -3.26 12.47 -4.80
N HIS A 167 -3.04 11.51 -5.71
CA HIS A 167 -4.10 10.93 -6.53
C HIS A 167 -5.04 10.03 -5.72
N LEU A 168 -4.52 9.29 -4.75
CA LEU A 168 -5.33 8.47 -3.84
C LEU A 168 -6.34 9.31 -3.05
N ASN A 169 -5.97 10.51 -2.58
CA ASN A 169 -6.89 11.39 -1.86
C ASN A 169 -8.04 11.91 -2.75
N LYS A 170 -7.83 12.05 -4.07
CA LYS A 170 -8.93 12.36 -5.00
C LYS A 170 -9.94 11.22 -5.07
N ILE A 171 -9.45 9.97 -5.07
CA ILE A 171 -10.32 8.78 -5.07
C ILE A 171 -11.12 8.67 -3.77
N LYS A 172 -10.53 8.96 -2.60
CA LYS A 172 -11.22 8.93 -1.30
C LYS A 172 -12.51 9.75 -1.27
N ASN A 173 -12.55 10.87 -2.00
CA ASN A 173 -13.73 11.73 -2.05
C ASN A 173 -14.88 11.13 -2.88
N ILE A 174 -14.58 10.24 -3.83
CA ILE A 174 -15.59 9.64 -4.73
C ILE A 174 -15.87 8.17 -4.43
N ILE A 175 -15.09 7.52 -3.56
CA ILE A 175 -15.10 6.06 -3.37
C ILE A 175 -16.47 5.52 -2.92
N PHE A 176 -17.28 6.34 -2.22
CA PHE A 176 -18.64 5.98 -1.80
C PHE A 176 -19.61 5.85 -2.98
N ASN A 177 -19.32 6.53 -4.09
CA ASN A 177 -20.13 6.49 -5.31
C ASN A 177 -19.67 5.40 -6.29
N VAL A 178 -18.49 4.81 -6.06
CA VAL A 178 -17.96 3.71 -6.87
C VAL A 178 -18.73 2.43 -6.55
N GLN A 179 -19.23 1.74 -7.56
CA GLN A 179 -19.97 0.48 -7.42
C GLN A 179 -19.09 -0.73 -7.73
N ASP A 180 -18.09 -0.56 -8.60
CA ASP A 180 -17.20 -1.66 -8.99
C ASP A 180 -16.36 -2.16 -7.81
N LYS A 181 -16.53 -3.45 -7.49
CA LYS A 181 -15.83 -4.12 -6.39
C LYS A 181 -14.35 -4.29 -6.69
N ALA A 182 -13.97 -4.62 -7.92
CA ALA A 182 -12.56 -4.81 -8.29
C ALA A 182 -11.77 -3.50 -8.12
N THR A 183 -12.34 -2.39 -8.57
CA THR A 183 -11.81 -1.04 -8.36
C THR A 183 -11.64 -0.71 -6.86
N LYS A 184 -12.59 -1.10 -5.99
CA LYS A 184 -12.46 -0.91 -4.54
C LYS A 184 -11.32 -1.71 -3.92
N VAL A 185 -11.15 -2.97 -4.34
CA VAL A 185 -10.04 -3.81 -3.87
C VAL A 185 -8.69 -3.21 -4.27
N MET A 186 -8.55 -2.78 -5.52
CA MET A 186 -7.33 -2.14 -6.01
C MET A 186 -7.03 -0.82 -5.27
N PHE A 187 -8.07 -0.05 -4.94
CA PHE A 187 -7.94 1.15 -4.12
C PHE A 187 -7.43 0.83 -2.71
N GLN A 188 -8.01 -0.17 -2.05
CA GLN A 188 -7.57 -0.60 -0.71
C GLN A 188 -6.13 -1.14 -0.72
N LEU A 189 -5.75 -1.90 -1.74
CA LEU A 189 -4.39 -2.39 -1.92
C LEU A 189 -3.39 -1.25 -2.11
N SER A 190 -3.73 -0.30 -2.98
CA SER A 190 -2.91 0.89 -3.21
C SER A 190 -2.77 1.74 -1.94
N GLN A 191 -3.87 1.90 -1.19
CA GLN A 191 -3.86 2.59 0.09
C GLN A 191 -2.96 1.89 1.11
N ALA A 192 -3.02 0.57 1.23
CA ALA A 192 -2.17 -0.20 2.13
C ALA A 192 -0.68 -0.07 1.77
N ARG A 193 -0.31 -0.18 0.48
CA ARG A 193 1.07 0.03 -0.02
C ARG A 193 1.59 1.42 0.30
N ILE A 194 0.77 2.46 0.10
CA ILE A 194 1.17 3.85 0.40
C ILE A 194 1.39 4.02 1.91
N LEU A 195 0.48 3.52 2.75
CA LEU A 195 0.62 3.63 4.20
C LEU A 195 1.85 2.88 4.73
N ASP A 196 2.16 1.72 4.14
CA ASP A 196 3.36 0.94 4.45
C ASP A 196 4.64 1.75 4.17
N SER A 197 4.75 2.31 2.95
CA SER A 197 5.88 3.17 2.57
C SER A 197 6.01 4.46 3.41
N GLN A 198 4.88 5.01 3.89
CA GLN A 198 4.85 6.16 4.79
C GLN A 198 5.19 5.81 6.24
N ARG A 199 5.48 4.54 6.55
CA ARG A 199 5.76 4.00 7.90
C ARG A 199 4.55 4.06 8.84
N SER A 200 3.34 4.21 8.30
CA SER A 200 2.07 4.08 9.03
C SER A 200 1.68 2.61 9.13
N PHE A 201 2.54 1.80 9.73
CA PHE A 201 2.45 0.33 9.66
C PHE A 201 1.19 -0.26 10.28
N LEU A 202 0.64 0.34 11.33
CA LEU A 202 -0.60 -0.17 11.94
C LEU A 202 -1.81 -0.02 11.02
N ASP A 203 -1.91 1.12 10.33
CA ASP A 203 -2.98 1.35 9.37
C ASP A 203 -2.79 0.49 8.11
N ALA A 204 -1.54 0.32 7.66
CA ALA A 204 -1.19 -0.60 6.58
C ALA A 204 -1.54 -2.06 6.93
N ALA A 205 -1.20 -2.51 8.14
CA ALA A 205 -1.53 -3.85 8.63
C ALA A 205 -3.05 -4.08 8.65
N GLN A 206 -3.83 -3.09 9.09
CA GLN A 206 -5.30 -3.18 9.07
C GLN A 206 -5.84 -3.22 7.64
N GLY A 207 -5.25 -2.47 6.71
CA GLY A 207 -5.56 -2.53 5.27
C GLY A 207 -5.31 -3.91 4.68
N TYR A 208 -4.09 -4.45 4.86
CA TYR A 208 -3.72 -5.79 4.38
C TYR A 208 -4.54 -6.91 5.00
N TYR A 209 -4.83 -6.83 6.30
CA TYR A 209 -5.73 -7.79 6.97
C TYR A 209 -7.16 -7.72 6.42
N THR A 210 -7.63 -6.54 6.03
CA THR A 210 -8.98 -6.42 5.43
C THR A 210 -8.99 -7.07 4.04
N LEU A 211 -7.94 -6.85 3.24
CA LEU A 211 -7.77 -7.46 1.92
C LEU A 211 -7.64 -8.99 1.98
N SER A 212 -6.96 -9.54 2.99
CA SER A 212 -6.86 -11.00 3.15
C SER A 212 -8.19 -11.68 3.46
N ASN A 213 -9.21 -10.92 3.85
CA ASN A 213 -10.57 -11.41 4.10
C ASN A 213 -11.53 -11.16 2.92
N GLU A 214 -11.08 -10.48 1.86
CA GLU A 214 -11.95 -10.12 0.75
C GLU A 214 -12.17 -11.32 -0.19
N PRO A 215 -13.43 -11.74 -0.44
CA PRO A 215 -13.73 -12.94 -1.22
C PRO A 215 -13.45 -12.81 -2.72
N LEU A 216 -13.22 -11.59 -3.24
CA LEU A 216 -12.86 -11.36 -4.64
C LEU A 216 -11.39 -11.66 -4.96
N VAL A 217 -10.52 -11.66 -3.95
CA VAL A 217 -9.08 -11.90 -4.10
C VAL A 217 -8.82 -13.41 -4.20
N ASP A 218 -7.84 -13.85 -4.97
CA ASP A 218 -7.48 -15.28 -5.01
C ASP A 218 -6.92 -15.78 -3.66
N THR A 219 -7.04 -17.08 -3.37
CA THR A 219 -6.58 -17.64 -2.09
C THR A 219 -5.09 -17.43 -1.86
N GLU A 220 -4.24 -17.60 -2.88
CA GLU A 220 -2.78 -17.40 -2.75
C GLU A 220 -2.44 -15.94 -2.44
N GLU A 221 -3.14 -15.00 -3.11
CA GLU A 221 -2.97 -13.57 -2.87
C GLU A 221 -3.44 -13.16 -1.46
N ARG A 222 -4.50 -13.79 -0.93
CA ARG A 222 -4.98 -13.54 0.44
C ARG A 222 -3.95 -13.94 1.49
N ASP A 223 -3.28 -15.07 1.30
CA ASP A 223 -2.22 -15.53 2.21
C ASP A 223 -1.01 -14.60 2.13
N GLY A 224 -0.67 -14.11 0.94
CA GLY A 224 0.32 -13.05 0.75
C GLY A 224 -0.03 -11.76 1.50
N PHE A 225 -1.28 -11.30 1.44
CA PHE A 225 -1.73 -10.12 2.19
C PHE A 225 -1.72 -10.34 3.70
N LEU A 226 -2.04 -11.55 4.18
CA LEU A 226 -1.93 -11.89 5.59
C LEU A 226 -0.46 -11.82 6.06
N GLY A 227 0.48 -12.33 5.27
CA GLY A 227 1.92 -12.20 5.53
C GLY A 227 2.36 -10.74 5.62
N ARG A 228 1.95 -9.89 4.68
CA ARG A 228 2.24 -8.44 4.72
C ARG A 228 1.63 -7.75 5.95
N ALA A 229 0.44 -8.15 6.37
CA ALA A 229 -0.18 -7.65 7.59
C ALA A 229 0.63 -8.01 8.84
N ILE A 230 1.17 -9.24 8.91
CA ILE A 230 2.08 -9.67 9.97
C ILE A 230 3.35 -8.81 9.96
N ILE A 231 3.99 -8.66 8.80
CA ILE A 231 5.22 -7.85 8.67
C ILE A 231 4.99 -6.42 9.15
N CYS A 232 3.95 -5.74 8.67
CA CYS A 232 3.61 -4.39 9.10
C CYS A 232 3.35 -4.32 10.62
N THR A 233 2.65 -5.30 11.19
CA THR A 233 2.38 -5.33 12.63
C THR A 233 3.66 -5.53 13.45
N VAL A 234 4.61 -6.32 12.96
CA VAL A 234 5.91 -6.53 13.59
C VAL A 234 6.73 -5.23 13.58
N LEU A 235 6.76 -4.52 12.45
CA LEU A 235 7.48 -3.25 12.25
C LEU A 235 6.86 -2.05 12.99
N ALA A 236 5.57 -2.13 13.33
CA ALA A 236 4.90 -1.09 14.08
C ALA A 236 5.52 -0.86 15.48
N PRO A 237 5.52 0.38 15.99
CA PRO A 237 6.04 0.68 17.32
C PRO A 237 5.23 -0.06 18.40
N ALA A 238 5.90 -0.49 19.47
CA ALA A 238 5.25 -1.18 20.59
C ALA A 238 4.11 -0.32 21.17
N GLY A 239 2.96 -0.90 21.53
CA GLY A 239 1.84 -0.15 22.12
C GLY A 239 0.51 -0.91 22.11
N PRO A 240 -0.55 -0.35 22.73
CA PRO A 240 -1.84 -1.04 22.88
C PRO A 240 -2.52 -1.39 21.55
N GLN A 241 -2.44 -0.50 20.55
CA GLN A 241 -3.01 -0.74 19.22
C GLN A 241 -2.29 -1.88 18.49
N ARG A 242 -0.96 -1.92 18.55
CA ARG A 242 -0.15 -3.04 18.05
C ARG A 242 -0.53 -4.34 18.75
N GLY A 243 -0.68 -4.32 20.09
CA GLY A 243 -1.13 -5.48 20.87
C GLY A 243 -2.49 -6.03 20.42
N LYS A 244 -3.46 -5.16 20.14
CA LYS A 244 -4.77 -5.55 19.58
C LYS A 244 -4.63 -6.19 18.21
N MET A 245 -3.81 -5.63 17.33
CA MET A 245 -3.58 -6.21 15.99
C MET A 245 -2.87 -7.57 16.07
N LEU A 246 -1.83 -7.70 16.90
CA LEU A 246 -1.14 -8.96 17.15
C LEU A 246 -2.11 -10.04 17.65
N ALA A 247 -2.98 -9.68 18.61
CA ALA A 247 -4.00 -10.61 19.13
C ALA A 247 -4.99 -11.05 18.04
N LYS A 248 -5.33 -10.15 17.12
CA LYS A 248 -6.24 -10.44 16.00
C LYS A 248 -5.59 -11.39 15.00
N LEU A 249 -4.33 -11.14 14.63
CA LEU A 249 -3.57 -11.99 13.72
C LEU A 249 -3.27 -13.36 14.33
N TYR A 250 -2.90 -13.42 15.61
CA TYR A 250 -2.59 -14.67 16.30
C TYR A 250 -3.80 -15.60 16.45
N LYS A 251 -5.01 -15.04 16.56
CA LYS A 251 -6.28 -15.80 16.61
C LYS A 251 -6.81 -16.20 15.24
N ASP A 252 -6.20 -15.74 14.15
CA ASP A 252 -6.57 -16.17 12.80
C ASP A 252 -5.92 -17.53 12.53
N ASP A 253 -6.74 -18.57 12.33
CA ASP A 253 -6.25 -19.94 12.10
C ASP A 253 -5.29 -20.02 10.90
N ARG A 254 -5.46 -19.17 9.89
CA ARG A 254 -4.59 -19.11 8.69
C ARG A 254 -3.20 -18.58 9.00
N ALA A 255 -3.05 -17.78 10.06
CA ALA A 255 -1.76 -17.23 10.43
C ALA A 255 -0.76 -18.33 10.79
N SER A 256 -1.22 -19.48 11.29
CA SER A 256 -0.37 -20.63 11.61
C SER A 256 0.38 -21.21 10.41
N SER A 257 -0.17 -21.08 9.21
CA SER A 257 0.45 -21.51 7.96
C SER A 257 1.40 -20.47 7.36
N ALA A 258 1.38 -19.23 7.86
CA ALA A 258 2.24 -18.16 7.37
C ALA A 258 3.69 -18.40 7.80
N GLU A 259 4.64 -18.11 6.92
CA GLU A 259 6.06 -18.34 7.20
C GLU A 259 6.58 -17.53 8.41
N ASP A 260 5.96 -16.39 8.69
CA ASP A 260 6.38 -15.46 9.74
C ASP A 260 5.63 -15.68 11.07
N TYR A 261 4.84 -16.77 11.17
CA TYR A 261 4.07 -17.10 12.37
C TYR A 261 4.93 -17.22 13.62
N ALA A 262 6.12 -17.81 13.51
CA ALA A 262 7.02 -18.00 14.66
C ALA A 262 7.41 -16.66 15.32
N ILE A 263 7.59 -15.61 14.53
CA ILE A 263 7.90 -14.27 15.03
C ILE A 263 6.65 -13.59 15.57
N LEU A 264 5.51 -13.73 14.87
CA LEU A 264 4.22 -13.27 15.36
C LEU A 264 3.91 -13.83 16.75
N GLU A 265 4.04 -15.15 16.94
CA GLU A 265 3.80 -15.84 18.22
C GLU A 265 4.70 -15.28 19.31
N LYS A 266 6.02 -15.18 19.06
CA LYS A 266 6.96 -14.66 20.05
C LYS A 266 6.65 -13.22 20.45
N ILE A 267 6.33 -12.38 19.47
CA ILE A 267 6.00 -10.98 19.72
C ILE A 267 4.70 -10.87 20.50
N PHE A 268 3.67 -11.62 20.10
CA PHE A 268 2.38 -11.64 20.80
C PHE A 268 2.53 -12.11 22.26
N LEU A 269 3.33 -13.16 22.49
CA LEU A 269 3.61 -13.70 23.82
C LEU A 269 4.67 -12.89 24.60
N ASN A 270 5.16 -11.77 24.06
CA ASN A 270 6.18 -10.90 24.67
C ASN A 270 7.49 -11.63 25.01
N ARG A 271 7.86 -12.62 24.19
CA ARG A 271 9.15 -13.30 24.28
C ARG A 271 10.24 -12.44 23.65
N LEU A 272 11.46 -12.57 24.16
CA LEU A 272 12.64 -11.91 23.59
C LEU A 272 13.01 -12.53 22.24
N LEU A 273 13.37 -11.69 21.28
CA LEU A 273 13.83 -12.11 19.96
C LEU A 273 15.34 -12.22 19.93
N THR A 274 15.85 -13.32 19.36
CA THR A 274 17.30 -13.55 19.23
C THR A 274 17.87 -12.90 17.96
N PRO A 275 19.16 -12.54 17.92
CA PRO A 275 19.78 -11.96 16.72
C PRO A 275 19.64 -12.81 15.45
N ALA A 276 19.61 -14.14 15.59
CA ALA A 276 19.42 -15.06 14.46
C ALA A 276 18.02 -14.94 13.85
N GLU A 277 16.99 -14.83 14.69
CA GLU A 277 15.59 -14.65 14.27
C GLU A 277 15.39 -13.31 13.58
N ILE A 278 15.99 -12.25 14.14
CA ILE A 278 15.96 -10.91 13.57
C ILE A 278 16.58 -10.91 12.17
N LYS A 279 17.73 -11.56 12.00
CA LYS A 279 18.40 -11.67 10.71
C LYS A 279 17.57 -12.46 9.69
N ALA A 280 16.95 -13.56 10.11
CA ALA A 280 16.08 -14.35 9.25
C ALA A 280 14.85 -13.54 8.78
N PHE A 281 14.25 -12.75 9.68
CA PHE A 281 13.13 -11.87 9.35
C PHE A 281 13.53 -10.73 8.43
N SER A 282 14.64 -10.05 8.74
CA SER A 282 15.15 -8.93 7.95
C SER A 282 15.45 -9.32 6.50
N ALA A 283 15.78 -10.58 6.22
CA ALA A 283 16.04 -11.07 4.87
C ALA A 283 14.79 -11.14 3.98
N LYS A 284 13.59 -11.13 4.58
CA LYS A 284 12.31 -11.21 3.87
C LYS A 284 11.65 -9.84 3.65
N LEU A 285 12.20 -8.78 4.24
CA LEU A 285 11.63 -7.45 4.18
C LEU A 285 11.88 -6.79 2.82
N ASP A 286 10.94 -5.95 2.40
CA ASP A 286 11.08 -5.17 1.18
C ASP A 286 12.20 -4.11 1.35
N PRO A 287 12.84 -3.68 0.25
CA PRO A 287 13.93 -2.70 0.31
C PRO A 287 13.58 -1.40 1.07
N HIS A 288 12.33 -0.95 0.96
CA HIS A 288 11.86 0.27 1.63
C HIS A 288 11.77 0.14 3.16
N HIS A 289 11.60 -1.08 3.69
CA HIS A 289 11.62 -1.34 5.16
C HIS A 289 13.04 -1.32 5.74
N LEU A 290 14.05 -1.57 4.91
CA LEU A 290 15.47 -1.64 5.30
C LEU A 290 16.16 -0.26 5.29
N ALA A 291 15.42 0.81 4.98
CA ALA A 291 15.95 2.17 4.98
C ALA A 291 16.45 2.58 6.38
N ARG A 292 17.72 3.00 6.46
CA ARG A 292 18.34 3.47 7.70
C ARG A 292 17.96 4.90 8.01
N GLY A 293 17.61 5.17 9.27
CA GLY A 293 17.37 6.52 9.76
C GLY A 293 18.66 7.29 10.04
N ALA A 294 18.52 8.53 10.53
CA ALA A 294 19.65 9.37 10.97
C ALA A 294 20.51 8.69 12.07
N ASP A 295 19.88 7.86 12.89
CA ASP A 295 20.54 7.13 13.99
C ASP A 295 21.30 5.88 13.52
N GLY A 296 21.35 5.61 12.20
CA GLY A 296 21.98 4.41 11.62
C GLY A 296 21.18 3.11 11.76
N LEU A 297 20.12 3.10 12.58
CA LEU A 297 19.21 1.97 12.77
C LEU A 297 18.10 1.92 11.72
N THR A 298 17.68 0.71 11.35
CA THR A 298 16.50 0.48 10.51
C THR A 298 15.21 0.62 11.33
N VAL A 299 14.07 0.66 10.64
CA VAL A 299 12.75 0.60 11.30
C VAL A 299 12.60 -0.68 12.12
N LEU A 300 13.03 -1.81 11.55
CA LEU A 300 12.97 -3.11 12.21
C LEU A 300 13.78 -3.12 13.50
N ASP A 301 15.02 -2.61 13.47
CA ASP A 301 15.89 -2.57 14.65
C ASP A 301 15.23 -1.79 15.79
N LYS A 302 14.63 -0.63 15.48
CA LYS A 302 13.90 0.18 16.45
C LYS A 302 12.70 -0.57 17.04
N ALA A 303 11.90 -1.21 16.19
CA ALA A 303 10.73 -1.96 16.63
C ALA A 303 11.11 -3.14 17.55
N ILE A 304 12.21 -3.83 17.25
CA ILE A 304 12.70 -4.94 18.07
C ILE A 304 13.27 -4.46 19.39
N LEU A 305 14.03 -3.36 19.42
CA LEU A 305 14.55 -2.79 20.67
C LEU A 305 13.40 -2.44 21.61
N GLU A 306 12.37 -1.76 21.09
CA GLU A 306 11.17 -1.42 21.86
C GLU A 306 10.42 -2.66 22.33
N HIS A 307 10.31 -3.68 21.47
CA HIS A 307 9.66 -4.95 21.80
C HIS A 307 10.41 -5.72 22.89
N ASN A 308 11.72 -5.91 22.72
CA ASN A 308 12.55 -6.64 23.68
C ASN A 308 12.61 -5.90 25.03
N LEU A 309 12.59 -4.57 25.03
CA LEU A 309 12.50 -3.78 26.25
C LEU A 309 11.17 -3.98 26.98
N LEU A 310 10.05 -4.02 26.25
CA LEU A 310 8.74 -4.38 26.82
C LEU A 310 8.71 -5.84 27.29
N GLY A 311 9.38 -6.75 26.60
CA GLY A 311 9.56 -8.13 27.05
C GLY A 311 10.35 -8.21 28.35
N ALA A 312 11.46 -7.47 28.45
CA ALA A 312 12.29 -7.37 29.65
C ALA A 312 11.48 -6.82 30.84
N SER A 313 10.59 -5.86 30.62
CA SER A 313 9.76 -5.30 31.70
C SER A 313 8.78 -6.31 32.31
N LYS A 314 8.47 -7.39 31.60
CA LYS A 314 7.63 -8.49 32.11
C LYS A 314 8.45 -9.57 32.82
N LEU A 315 9.75 -9.65 32.55
CA LEU A 315 10.66 -10.64 33.12
C LEU A 315 11.37 -10.13 34.37
N TYR A 316 11.70 -8.84 34.42
CA TYR A 316 12.49 -8.23 35.47
C TYR A 316 11.67 -7.22 36.29
N ASN A 317 11.90 -7.18 37.60
CA ASN A 317 11.40 -6.08 38.43
C ASN A 317 12.24 -4.81 38.22
N ASN A 318 13.55 -4.99 38.05
CA ASN A 318 14.51 -3.95 37.71
C ASN A 318 15.71 -4.58 36.99
N ILE A 319 16.46 -3.76 36.25
CA ILE A 319 17.68 -4.16 35.55
C ILE A 319 18.60 -2.95 35.39
N GLY A 320 19.91 -3.17 35.47
CA GLY A 320 20.90 -2.11 35.23
C GLY A 320 21.07 -1.86 33.72
N PHE A 321 21.43 -0.64 33.33
CA PHE A 321 21.55 -0.27 31.91
C PHE A 321 22.64 -1.03 31.16
N ASP A 322 23.69 -1.49 31.85
CA ASP A 322 24.74 -2.29 31.22
C ASP A 322 24.23 -3.69 30.84
N GLN A 323 23.51 -4.37 31.75
CA GLN A 323 22.90 -5.67 31.45
C GLN A 323 21.73 -5.54 30.46
N LEU A 324 20.97 -4.45 30.55
CA LEU A 324 19.90 -4.17 29.59
C LEU A 324 20.46 -3.93 28.20
N GLY A 325 21.57 -3.20 28.08
CA GLY A 325 22.28 -3.00 26.82
C GLY A 325 22.73 -4.32 26.21
N GLU A 326 23.34 -5.21 27.00
CA GLU A 326 23.73 -6.55 26.56
C GLU A 326 22.53 -7.39 26.08
N LEU A 327 21.41 -7.35 26.82
CA LEU A 327 20.18 -8.05 26.47
C LEU A 327 19.56 -7.56 25.15
N LEU A 328 19.63 -6.25 24.91
CA LEU A 328 19.07 -5.60 23.72
C LEU A 328 20.05 -5.56 22.54
N GLY A 329 21.33 -5.83 22.76
CA GLY A 329 22.39 -5.73 21.75
C GLY A 329 22.78 -4.29 21.41
N ILE A 330 22.67 -3.35 22.37
CA ILE A 330 23.01 -1.93 22.20
C ILE A 330 23.82 -1.39 23.38
N ASP A 331 24.41 -0.21 23.21
CA ASP A 331 25.15 0.48 24.28
C ASP A 331 24.21 0.87 25.44
N ALA A 332 24.75 0.87 26.67
CA ALA A 332 23.98 1.19 27.88
C ALA A 332 23.32 2.58 27.83
N GLU A 333 24.02 3.59 27.30
CA GLU A 333 23.48 4.95 27.12
C GLU A 333 22.27 4.96 26.18
N LYS A 334 22.34 4.19 25.08
CA LYS A 334 21.20 4.06 24.16
C LYS A 334 20.05 3.31 24.83
N ALA A 335 20.33 2.28 25.62
CA ALA A 335 19.29 1.55 26.35
C ALA A 335 18.53 2.46 27.34
N GLU A 336 19.25 3.34 28.04
CA GLU A 336 18.65 4.39 28.88
C GLU A 336 17.77 5.33 28.07
N ASP A 337 18.26 5.87 26.96
CA ASP A 337 17.51 6.78 26.09
C ASP A 337 16.21 6.15 25.55
N TYR A 338 16.26 4.89 25.13
CA TYR A 338 15.08 4.16 24.65
C TYR A 338 14.08 3.88 25.78
N ALA A 339 14.57 3.48 26.95
CA ALA A 339 13.72 3.28 28.13
C ALA A 339 13.04 4.58 28.57
N ALA A 340 13.78 5.69 28.62
CA ALA A 340 13.25 7.00 28.96
C ALA A 340 12.14 7.43 27.97
N LYS A 341 12.36 7.29 26.66
CA LYS A 341 11.36 7.61 25.62
C LYS A 341 10.10 6.76 25.76
N MET A 342 10.24 5.45 26.01
CA MET A 342 9.08 4.57 26.15
C MET A 342 8.28 4.85 27.43
N LEU A 343 8.95 5.20 28.54
CA LEU A 343 8.30 5.63 29.78
C LEU A 343 7.55 6.96 29.59
N GLU A 344 8.19 7.95 28.96
CA GLU A 344 7.60 9.26 28.70
C GLU A 344 6.32 9.12 27.85
N GLN A 345 6.38 8.29 26.80
CA GLN A 345 5.26 8.02 25.90
C GLN A 345 4.17 7.13 26.53
N GLY A 346 4.37 6.63 27.76
CA GLY A 346 3.42 5.74 28.44
C GLY A 346 3.32 4.34 27.85
N ARG A 347 4.29 3.97 27.00
CA ARG A 347 4.39 2.65 26.36
C ARG A 347 5.08 1.61 27.24
N LEU A 348 5.81 2.11 28.23
CA LEU A 348 6.41 1.35 29.31
C LEU A 348 5.94 1.96 30.63
N ALA A 349 5.84 1.16 31.68
CA ALA A 349 5.45 1.64 33.00
C ALA A 349 6.55 1.32 34.02
N GLY A 350 6.98 2.34 34.76
CA GLY A 350 8.18 2.27 35.60
C GLY A 350 8.80 3.64 35.85
N TYR A 351 10.01 3.64 36.40
CA TYR A 351 10.85 4.83 36.60
C TYR A 351 12.34 4.48 36.42
N ILE A 352 13.16 5.50 36.19
CA ILE A 352 14.62 5.36 36.03
C ILE A 352 15.30 5.98 37.24
N ASP A 353 16.25 5.24 37.82
CA ASP A 353 17.24 5.78 38.74
C ASP A 353 18.53 6.03 37.96
N GLN A 354 18.79 7.31 37.67
CA GLN A 354 19.94 7.70 36.87
C GLN A 354 21.26 7.66 37.67
N ILE A 355 21.20 7.77 39.00
CA ILE A 355 22.41 7.74 39.85
C ILE A 355 22.94 6.31 39.90
N ASP A 356 22.06 5.35 40.18
CA ASP A 356 22.42 3.94 40.27
C ASP A 356 22.43 3.24 38.90
N ARG A 357 21.94 3.91 37.84
CA ARG A 357 21.85 3.40 36.46
C ARG A 357 20.95 2.16 36.33
N TYR A 358 19.79 2.19 37.00
CA TYR A 358 18.77 1.15 36.96
C TYR A 358 17.45 1.66 36.38
N VAL A 359 16.74 0.78 35.67
CA VAL A 359 15.32 0.95 35.36
C VAL A 359 14.50 0.02 36.24
N PHE A 360 13.43 0.57 36.84
CA PHE A 360 12.46 -0.15 37.65
C PHE A 360 11.14 -0.24 36.91
N PHE A 361 10.61 -1.45 36.74
CA PHE A 361 9.38 -1.69 35.99
C PHE A 361 8.18 -1.83 36.93
N GLU A 362 7.09 -1.11 36.63
CA GLU A 362 5.89 -1.05 37.46
C GLU A 362 4.59 -1.09 36.66
N GLY A 363 3.78 -2.12 36.87
CA GLY A 363 2.42 -2.21 36.32
C GLY A 363 2.40 -2.46 34.81
N GLU A 364 1.23 -2.25 34.20
CA GLU A 364 1.03 -2.36 32.76
C GLU A 364 1.08 -0.98 32.09
N ALA A 365 1.50 -0.94 30.82
CA ALA A 365 1.57 0.29 30.03
C ALA A 365 0.18 0.89 29.82
N SER A 366 0.00 2.18 30.15
CA SER A 366 -1.28 2.89 29.98
C SER A 366 -1.55 3.31 28.53
N GLY A 367 -0.51 3.43 27.70
CA GLY A 367 -0.62 3.92 26.32
C GLY A 367 -0.85 5.42 26.18
N GLU A 368 -0.92 6.16 27.28
CA GLU A 368 -1.07 7.61 27.33
C GLU A 368 0.21 8.26 27.86
N ARG A 369 0.62 9.37 27.23
CA ARG A 369 1.80 10.14 27.63
C ARG A 369 1.61 10.64 29.06
N LYS A 370 2.47 10.21 29.98
CA LYS A 370 2.35 10.60 31.40
C LYS A 370 2.87 12.02 31.56
N THR A 371 2.02 12.95 31.98
CA THR A 371 2.36 14.36 32.23
C THR A 371 2.82 14.63 33.67
N GLY A 372 3.03 13.58 34.47
CA GLY A 372 3.53 13.66 35.84
C GLY A 372 4.18 12.34 36.27
N HIS A 373 4.88 12.35 37.41
CA HIS A 373 5.29 11.12 38.06
C HIS A 373 4.05 10.29 38.36
N ALA A 374 4.01 9.06 37.85
CA ALA A 374 3.01 8.10 38.29
C ALA A 374 3.11 8.03 39.81
N GLU A 375 2.01 8.34 40.52
CA GLU A 375 1.90 8.00 41.94
C GLU A 375 2.36 6.55 42.07
N ARG A 376 3.40 6.32 42.89
CA ARG A 376 3.86 4.96 43.22
C ARG A 376 2.62 4.12 43.43
N VAL A 377 2.52 2.98 42.75
CA VAL A 377 1.36 2.10 42.92
C VAL A 377 1.40 1.55 44.34
N VAL A 378 0.80 2.28 45.28
CA VAL A 378 0.65 1.86 46.67
C VAL A 378 -0.20 0.59 46.64
N GLY A 379 0.35 -0.49 47.19
CA GLY A 379 -0.31 -1.80 47.20
C GLY A 379 0.00 -2.72 46.01
N LYS A 380 1.08 -2.51 45.22
CA LYS A 380 1.53 -3.47 44.20
C LYS A 380 1.68 -4.90 44.76
N GLU A 381 2.30 -5.03 45.93
CA GLU A 381 2.48 -6.34 46.59
C GLU A 381 1.16 -6.93 47.12
N LEU A 382 0.23 -6.09 47.59
CA LEU A 382 -1.12 -6.51 47.96
C LEU A 382 -1.90 -7.02 46.74
N ARG A 383 -1.86 -6.31 45.62
CA ARG A 383 -2.51 -6.75 44.37
C ARG A 383 -1.90 -8.04 43.82
N LYS A 384 -0.57 -8.22 43.93
CA LYS A 384 0.08 -9.49 43.58
C LYS A 384 -0.39 -10.62 44.48
N TRP A 385 -0.50 -10.36 45.79
CA TRP A 385 -1.02 -11.33 46.73
C TRP A 385 -2.46 -11.72 46.39
N ASP A 386 -3.34 -10.75 46.15
CA ASP A 386 -4.72 -10.98 45.71
C ASP A 386 -4.75 -11.84 44.43
N ALA A 387 -3.95 -11.48 43.41
CA ALA A 387 -3.87 -12.23 42.15
C ALA A 387 -3.40 -13.68 42.35
N ASN A 388 -2.44 -13.92 43.26
CA ASN A 388 -1.99 -15.27 43.60
C ASN A 388 -3.08 -16.08 44.30
N VAL A 389 -3.85 -15.46 45.20
CA VAL A 389 -4.98 -16.11 45.87
C VAL A 389 -6.07 -16.46 44.86
N THR A 390 -6.40 -15.54 43.95
CA THR A 390 -7.34 -15.80 42.86
C THR A 390 -6.85 -16.94 41.96
N GLY A 391 -5.59 -16.91 41.53
CA GLY A 391 -5.02 -17.96 40.68
C GLY A 391 -5.02 -19.35 41.35
N LEU A 392 -4.76 -19.42 42.66
CA LEU A 392 -4.89 -20.67 43.41
C LEU A 392 -6.33 -21.17 43.43
N ALA A 393 -7.30 -20.29 43.67
CA ALA A 393 -8.72 -20.67 43.67
C ALA A 393 -9.19 -21.15 42.29
N GLU A 394 -8.75 -20.51 41.20
CA GLU A 394 -9.05 -20.92 39.83
C GLU A 394 -8.47 -22.30 39.48
N GLU A 395 -7.23 -22.60 39.89
CA GLU A 395 -6.63 -23.92 39.67
C GLU A 395 -7.32 -25.02 40.51
N VAL A 396 -7.77 -24.71 41.73
CA VAL A 396 -8.60 -25.63 42.54
C VAL A 396 -9.92 -25.94 41.83
N GLU A 397 -10.60 -24.93 41.31
CA GLU A 397 -11.85 -25.09 40.56
C GLU A 397 -11.64 -25.93 39.29
N LYS A 398 -10.55 -25.67 38.57
CA LYS A 398 -10.18 -26.43 37.36
C LYS A 398 -9.90 -27.90 37.67
N VAL A 399 -9.14 -28.20 38.72
CA VAL A 399 -8.90 -29.58 39.17
C VAL A 399 -10.21 -30.24 39.58
N THR A 400 -11.08 -29.52 40.30
CA THR A 400 -12.39 -30.02 40.72
C THR A 400 -13.27 -30.36 39.51
N SER A 401 -13.33 -29.47 38.52
CA SER A 401 -14.03 -29.69 37.24
C SER A 401 -13.45 -30.88 36.47
N MET A 402 -12.12 -31.06 36.45
CA MET A 402 -11.48 -32.21 35.82
C MET A 402 -11.85 -33.53 36.53
N ILE A 403 -11.87 -33.54 37.86
CA ILE A 403 -12.30 -34.71 38.65
C ILE A 403 -13.78 -35.03 38.39
N GLN A 404 -14.64 -34.01 38.38
CA GLN A 404 -16.07 -34.19 38.09
C GLN A 404 -16.29 -34.81 36.69
N ASN A 405 -15.53 -34.36 35.69
CA ASN A 405 -15.66 -34.85 34.31
C ASN A 405 -15.11 -36.26 34.12
N GLN A 406 -13.99 -36.62 34.77
CA GLN A 406 -13.35 -37.92 34.60
C GLN A 406 -13.89 -39.00 35.57
N TYR A 407 -14.29 -38.60 36.77
CA TYR A 407 -14.73 -39.49 37.85
C TYR A 407 -16.01 -38.98 38.54
N PRO A 408 -17.15 -38.95 37.81
CA PRO A 408 -18.40 -38.36 38.31
C PRO A 408 -18.96 -39.10 39.53
N ASP A 409 -18.83 -40.44 39.60
CA ASP A 409 -19.33 -41.23 40.74
C ASP A 409 -18.54 -40.95 42.02
N PHE A 410 -17.21 -40.80 41.91
CA PHE A 410 -16.35 -40.42 43.03
C PHE A 410 -16.70 -39.00 43.51
N TYR A 411 -16.81 -38.05 42.57
CA TYR A 411 -17.19 -36.68 42.89
C TYR A 411 -18.54 -36.62 43.63
N ALA A 412 -19.57 -37.31 43.12
CA ALA A 412 -20.88 -37.37 43.75
C ALA A 412 -20.85 -37.99 45.17
N SER A 413 -19.98 -38.98 45.41
CA SER A 413 -19.83 -39.58 46.75
C SER A 413 -19.22 -38.64 47.79
N GLN A 414 -18.39 -37.68 47.37
CA GLN A 414 -17.68 -36.76 48.25
C GLN A 414 -18.44 -35.44 48.47
N VAL A 415 -19.36 -35.06 47.57
CA VAL A 415 -20.16 -33.82 47.67
C VAL A 415 -21.33 -33.94 48.67
N VAL A 416 -21.71 -35.17 49.04
CA VAL A 416 -22.87 -35.46 49.92
C VAL A 416 -22.50 -35.50 51.41
N HIS A 417 -21.21 -35.39 51.74
CA HIS A 417 -20.70 -35.21 53.11
C HIS A 417 -20.31 -33.75 53.35
#